data_AF-A0A949Y8V7-F1
#
_entry.id   AF-A0A949Y8V7-F1
#
_cell.length_a   1.000
_cell.length_b   1.000
_cell.length_c   1.000
_cell.angle_alpha   90.00
_cell.angle_beta   90.00
_cell.angle_gamma   90.00
#
_symmetry.space_group_name_H-M   'P 1'
#
loop_
_entity.id
_entity.type
_entity.pdbx_description
1 polymer ?
#
loop_
_entity_poly.entity_id
_entity_poly.type
_entity_poly.pdbx_seq_one_letter_code
_entity_poly.pdbx_strand_id
1 'polypeptide(L)' 'MKNDPVQEKEIVNRLLGAWSLVAWFEVKPNGERVYPLGEDAIGQIMYSADGHIAAQLMRGQPDRFRSDDWR' A
#
# COMPACT_ATOMS: atom_id res chain seq x y z
N MET A 1 -15.93 -24.34 12.38
CA MET A 1 -15.91 -23.75 11.02
C MET A 1 -14.54 -24.02 10.43
N LYS A 2 -14.40 -25.04 9.58
CA LYS A 2 -13.19 -25.18 8.74
C LYS A 2 -13.49 -24.42 7.45
N ASN A 3 -12.61 -23.52 7.04
CA ASN A 3 -12.75 -22.81 5.77
C ASN A 3 -12.73 -23.85 4.64
N ASP A 4 -13.65 -23.73 3.70
CA ASP A 4 -13.70 -24.59 2.52
C ASP A 4 -12.49 -24.26 1.62
N PRO A 5 -11.59 -25.21 1.32
CA PRO A 5 -10.37 -24.96 0.56
C PRO A 5 -10.63 -24.40 -0.85
N VAL A 6 -11.83 -24.61 -1.41
CA VAL A 6 -12.23 -24.03 -2.70
C VAL A 6 -12.40 -22.51 -2.59
N GLN A 7 -12.98 -22.03 -1.47
CA GLN A 7 -13.24 -20.61 -1.23
C GLN A 7 -11.94 -19.83 -0.99
N GLU A 8 -11.00 -20.43 -0.25
CA GLU A 8 -9.68 -19.84 0.01
C GLU A 8 -8.92 -19.58 -1.29
N LYS A 9 -8.90 -20.57 -2.19
CA LYS A 9 -8.21 -20.45 -3.47
C LYS A 9 -8.85 -19.40 -4.39
N GLU A 10 -10.18 -19.26 -4.35
CA GLU A 10 -10.88 -18.23 -5.10
C GLU A 10 -10.53 -16.82 -4.60
N ILE A 11 -10.47 -16.62 -3.28
CA ILE A 11 -10.08 -15.34 -2.68
C ILE A 11 -8.65 -14.98 -3.05
N VAL A 12 -7.71 -15.93 -2.94
CA VAL A 12 -6.31 -15.70 -3.31
C VAL A 12 -6.20 -15.25 -4.77
N ASN A 13 -6.86 -15.95 -5.69
CA ASN A 13 -6.83 -15.62 -7.11
C ASN A 13 -7.36 -14.21 -7.41
N ARG A 14 -8.34 -13.72 -6.64
CA ARG A 14 -8.88 -12.36 -6.80
C ARG A 14 -7.93 -11.28 -6.28
N LEU A 15 -7.00 -11.62 -5.40
CA LEU A 15 -6.03 -10.67 -4.81
C LEU A 15 -4.75 -10.56 -5.64
N LEU A 16 -4.42 -11.59 -6.44
CA LEU A 16 -3.23 -11.60 -7.28
C LEU A 16 -3.19 -10.42 -8.24
N GLY A 17 -2.02 -9.80 -8.36
CA GLY A 17 -1.79 -8.64 -9.20
C GLY A 17 -1.29 -7.44 -8.42
N ALA A 18 -1.40 -6.26 -9.04
CA ALA A 18 -0.92 -5.01 -8.48
C ALA A 18 -2.08 -4.03 -8.27
N TRP A 19 -2.08 -3.37 -7.12
CA TRP A 19 -3.15 -2.49 -6.67
C TRP A 19 -2.59 -1.11 -6.36
N SER A 20 -3.25 -0.07 -6.87
CA SER A 20 -2.90 1.32 -6.58
C SER A 20 -3.49 1.76 -5.24
N LEU A 21 -2.70 2.52 -4.48
CA LEU A 21 -3.16 3.16 -3.25
C LEU A 21 -4.26 4.17 -3.56
N VAL A 22 -5.36 4.11 -2.80
CA VAL A 22 -6.46 5.10 -2.87
C VAL A 22 -6.30 6.19 -1.80
N ALA A 23 -5.91 5.79 -0.59
CA ALA A 23 -5.68 6.72 0.53
C ALA A 23 -4.79 6.07 1.59
N TRP A 24 -4.06 6.88 2.33
CA TRP A 24 -3.28 6.44 3.48
C TRP A 24 -3.34 7.46 4.60
N PHE A 25 -3.69 6.99 5.80
CA PHE A 25 -3.69 7.78 7.03
C PHE A 25 -3.62 6.86 8.23
N GLU A 26 -3.14 7.40 9.35
CA GLU A 26 -3.22 6.75 10.66
C GLU A 26 -4.37 7.37 11.45
N VAL A 27 -5.05 6.54 12.25
CA VAL A 27 -6.10 7.01 13.17
C VAL A 27 -5.53 7.00 14.58
N LYS A 28 -5.42 8.17 15.19
CA LYS A 28 -4.98 8.31 16.59
C LYS A 28 -6.06 7.81 17.56
N PRO A 29 -5.71 7.55 18.84
CA PRO A 29 -6.69 7.13 19.85
C PRO A 29 -7.87 8.09 20.07
N ASN A 30 -7.70 9.38 19.77
CA ASN A 30 -8.75 10.41 19.83
C ASN A 30 -9.65 10.44 18.58
N GLY A 31 -9.43 9.57 17.59
CA GLY A 31 -10.17 9.51 16.33
C GLY A 31 -9.67 10.46 15.24
N GLU A 32 -8.63 11.26 15.52
CA GLU A 32 -8.02 12.16 14.55
C GLU A 32 -7.26 11.36 13.48
N ARG A 33 -7.43 11.74 12.21
CA ARG A 33 -6.63 11.21 11.10
C ARG A 33 -5.37 12.03 10.94
N VAL A 34 -4.24 11.36 10.82
CA VAL A 34 -2.97 11.99 10.44
C VAL A 34 -2.42 11.37 9.16
N TYR A 35 -1.76 12.21 8.36
CA TYR A 35 -1.23 11.86 7.05
C TYR A 35 0.31 11.99 7.02
N PRO A 36 1.08 11.06 7.62
CA PRO A 36 2.54 11.19 7.68
C PRO A 36 3.28 11.33 6.33
N LEU A 37 2.66 10.92 5.22
CA LEU A 37 3.17 10.98 3.84
C LEU A 37 2.43 12.03 3.01
N GLY A 38 1.58 12.86 3.63
CA GLY A 38 0.68 13.78 2.93
C GLY A 38 -0.67 13.14 2.57
N GLU A 39 -1.68 13.99 2.37
CA GLU A 39 -3.01 13.56 1.91
C GLU A 39 -2.98 13.02 0.47
N ASP A 40 -1.95 13.39 -0.28
CA ASP A 40 -1.68 13.02 -1.66
C ASP A 40 -0.75 11.79 -1.78
N ALA A 41 -0.55 11.03 -0.70
CA ALA A 41 0.30 9.85 -0.70
C ALA A 41 -0.05 8.91 -1.88
N ILE A 42 0.98 8.40 -2.55
CA ILE A 42 0.85 7.44 -3.64
C ILE A 42 1.55 6.14 -3.25
N GLY A 43 1.13 5.04 -3.86
CA GLY A 43 1.71 3.75 -3.56
C GLY A 43 1.11 2.61 -4.36
N GLN A 44 1.69 1.44 -4.17
CA GLN A 44 1.28 0.20 -4.79
C GLN A 44 1.49 -0.96 -3.83
N ILE A 45 0.60 -1.96 -3.89
CA ILE A 45 0.82 -3.28 -3.31
C ILE A 45 0.71 -4.35 -4.40
N MET A 46 1.59 -5.34 -4.36
CA MET A 46 1.62 -6.46 -5.28
C MET A 46 1.49 -7.77 -4.51
N TYR A 47 0.59 -8.63 -4.97
CA TYR A 47 0.45 -10.02 -4.53
C TYR A 47 0.87 -10.93 -5.69
N SER A 48 1.91 -11.73 -5.47
CA SER A 48 2.39 -12.68 -6.47
C SER A 48 1.85 -14.08 -6.21
N ALA A 49 1.75 -14.88 -7.28
CA ALA A 49 1.21 -16.24 -7.22
C ALA A 49 2.08 -17.22 -6.41
N ASP A 50 3.36 -16.89 -6.21
CA ASP A 50 4.30 -17.64 -5.38
C ASP A 50 4.24 -17.25 -3.89
N GLY A 51 3.30 -16.39 -3.51
CA GLY A 51 3.02 -16.05 -2.11
C GLY A 51 3.82 -14.87 -1.55
N HIS A 52 4.52 -14.10 -2.39
CA HIS A 52 5.18 -12.88 -1.96
C HIS A 52 4.23 -11.68 -1.97
N ILE A 53 4.55 -10.72 -1.10
CA ILE A 53 3.87 -9.43 -1.00
C ILE A 53 4.93 -8.34 -0.99
N ALA A 54 4.74 -7.34 -1.84
CA ALA A 54 5.54 -6.11 -1.83
C ALA A 54 4.61 -4.91 -1.73
N ALA A 55 4.89 -4.00 -0.81
CA ALA A 55 4.14 -2.76 -0.64
C ALA A 55 5.11 -1.56 -0.65
N GLN A 56 4.75 -0.53 -1.39
CA GLN A 56 5.54 0.68 -1.55
C GLN A 56 4.63 1.89 -1.36
N LEU A 57 5.07 2.85 -0.56
CA LEU A 57 4.37 4.08 -0.25
C LEU A 57 5.35 5.25 -0.39
N MET A 58 4.89 6.37 -0.90
CA MET A 58 5.66 7.62 -0.92
C MET A 58 4.74 8.83 -0.78
N ARG A 59 5.35 9.98 -0.48
CA ARG A 59 4.71 11.28 -0.60
C ARG A 59 4.40 11.57 -2.07
N GLY A 60 3.18 12.02 -2.40
CA GLY A 60 2.78 12.29 -3.78
C GLY A 60 3.59 13.39 -4.45
N GLN A 61 3.94 14.42 -3.69
CA GLN A 61 4.84 15.50 -4.09
C GLN A 61 6.12 15.46 -3.25
N PRO A 62 7.10 14.60 -3.59
CA PRO A 62 8.39 14.63 -2.89
C PRO A 62 9.08 15.97 -3.12
N ASP A 63 9.66 16.53 -2.06
CA ASP A 63 10.47 17.74 -2.17
C ASP A 63 11.59 17.51 -3.19
N ARG A 64 11.85 18.53 -4.03
CA ARG A 64 13.03 18.49 -4.89
C ARG A 64 14.28 18.40 -4.03
N PHE A 65 15.28 17.67 -4.50
CA PHE A 65 16.59 17.66 -3.88
C PHE A 65 17.09 19.10 -3.66
N ARG A 66 17.55 19.39 -2.44
CA ARG A 66 17.96 20.74 -2.03
C ARG A 66 19.26 21.21 -2.70
N SER A 67 20.02 20.30 -3.28
CA SER A 67 21.26 20.57 -4.00
C SER A 67 21.43 19.57 -5.14
N ASP A 68 22.23 19.96 -6.13
CA ASP A 68 22.60 19.15 -7.30
C ASP A 68 23.67 18.08 -6.96
N ASP A 69 23.75 17.68 -5.69
CA ASP A 69 24.78 16.80 -5.10
C ASP A 69 24.53 15.31 -5.40
N TRP A 70 23.82 15.05 -6.50
CA TRP A 70 23.50 13.71 -7.01
C TRP A 70 24.44 13.30 -8.17
N ARG A 71 25.45 14.12 -8.47
CA ARG A 71 26.47 13.88 -9.52
C ARG A 71 27.80 13.43 -8.96
#